data_AF-A0A1Y3W5W2-F1
#
_entry.id   AF-A0A1Y3W5W2-F1
#
_cell.length_a   1.000
_cell.length_b   1.000
_cell.length_c   1.000
_cell.angle_alpha   90.00
_cell.angle_beta   90.00
_cell.angle_gamma   90.00
#
_symmetry.space_group_name_H-M   'P 1'
#
loop_
_entity.id
_entity.type
_entity.pdbx_description
1 polymer ?
#
loop_
_entity_poly.entity_id
_entity_poly.type
_entity_poly.pdbx_seq_one_letter_code
_entity_poly.pdbx_strand_id
1 'polypeptide(L)'
;MFDKFGEMNSYKEINELADNLFNEGDQESLKKMAKENGIMQEFVEMYLQGDIPVLCDPLTAALGKIDVEAEELKPKEIMEDWVEYLRGQCMENEILAHQVRKKGKSLKGCIAALLKWSFANQITVGQDILKEAGVKAGRVTLGIPGMARAKKIITDYYMGK
;
A
#
# COMPACT_ATOMS: atom_id res chain seq x y z
N MET A 1 6.45 -10.77 7.12
CA MET A 1 5.28 -10.60 6.22
C MET A 1 5.35 -11.72 5.20
N PHE A 2 4.23 -12.37 4.90
CA PHE A 2 4.15 -13.48 3.93
C PHE A 2 5.00 -14.71 4.32
N ASP A 3 5.15 -14.97 5.62
CA ASP A 3 6.10 -15.94 6.14
C ASP A 3 5.65 -17.38 5.94
N LYS A 4 4.33 -17.66 6.04
CA LYS A 4 3.79 -19.03 5.87
C LYS A 4 3.25 -19.26 4.47
N PHE A 5 2.55 -18.28 3.88
CA PHE A 5 1.81 -18.48 2.63
C PHE A 5 2.42 -17.79 1.41
N GLY A 6 3.47 -16.99 1.60
CA GLY A 6 4.09 -16.24 0.52
C GLY A 6 3.25 -15.05 0.03
N GLU A 7 3.86 -14.25 -0.85
CA GLU A 7 3.19 -13.07 -1.41
C GLU A 7 2.14 -13.49 -2.45
N MET A 8 0.87 -13.39 -2.06
CA MET A 8 -0.27 -13.60 -2.96
C MET A 8 -0.29 -12.52 -4.03
N ASN A 9 -0.53 -12.95 -5.27
CA ASN A 9 -0.48 -12.09 -6.45
C ASN A 9 -1.86 -11.51 -6.81
N SER A 10 -2.96 -12.03 -6.25
CA SER A 10 -4.30 -11.47 -6.46
C SER A 10 -5.27 -11.80 -5.32
N TYR A 11 -6.38 -11.05 -5.24
CA TYR A 11 -7.51 -11.39 -4.37
C TYR A 11 -8.13 -12.76 -4.73
N LYS A 12 -8.05 -13.19 -5.99
CA LYS A 12 -8.53 -14.52 -6.42
C LYS A 12 -7.70 -15.63 -5.79
N GLU A 13 -6.37 -15.50 -5.79
CA GLU A 13 -5.49 -16.48 -5.13
C GLU A 13 -5.76 -16.55 -3.62
N ILE A 14 -6.05 -15.42 -2.98
CA ILE A 14 -6.46 -15.38 -1.57
C ILE A 14 -7.76 -16.15 -1.36
N ASN A 15 -8.79 -15.90 -2.18
CA ASN A 15 -10.09 -16.57 -2.08
C ASN A 15 -10.01 -18.07 -2.40
N GLU A 16 -9.26 -18.46 -3.44
CA GLU A 16 -9.06 -19.86 -3.80
C GLU A 16 -8.38 -20.63 -2.65
N LEU A 17 -7.38 -20.04 -2.00
CA LEU A 17 -6.76 -20.64 -0.84
C LEU A 17 -7.71 -20.67 0.38
N ALA A 18 -8.52 -19.63 0.58
CA ALA A 18 -9.53 -19.61 1.63
C ALA A 18 -10.56 -20.75 1.45
N ASP A 19 -11.07 -20.93 0.23
CA ASP A 19 -12.01 -22.01 -0.11
C ASP A 19 -11.40 -23.39 0.16
N ASN A 20 -10.14 -23.61 -0.25
CA ASN A 20 -9.46 -24.88 0.00
C ASN A 20 -9.30 -25.16 1.51
N LEU A 21 -8.81 -24.18 2.27
CA LEU A 21 -8.64 -24.32 3.73
C LEU A 21 -9.97 -24.53 4.46
N PHE A 22 -11.03 -23.87 4.00
CA PHE A 22 -12.38 -24.04 4.55
C PHE A 22 -12.89 -25.46 4.32
N ASN A 23 -12.77 -25.97 3.09
CA ASN A 23 -13.21 -27.33 2.73
C ASN A 23 -12.42 -28.43 3.43
N GLU A 24 -11.13 -28.17 3.73
CA GLU A 24 -10.28 -29.07 4.54
C GLU A 24 -10.56 -28.97 6.04
N GLY A 25 -11.38 -28.01 6.49
CA GLY A 25 -11.65 -27.74 7.90
C GLY A 25 -10.52 -27.04 8.65
N ASP A 26 -9.48 -26.55 7.96
CA ASP A 26 -8.33 -25.85 8.56
C ASP A 26 -8.60 -24.35 8.73
N GLN A 27 -9.53 -24.04 9.62
CA GLN A 27 -9.88 -22.65 9.95
C GLN A 27 -8.72 -21.88 10.60
N GLU A 28 -7.77 -22.58 11.25
CA GLU A 28 -6.62 -21.93 11.88
C GLU A 28 -5.66 -21.39 10.81
N SER A 29 -5.34 -22.18 9.79
CA SER A 29 -4.55 -21.71 8.65
C SER A 29 -5.27 -20.61 7.87
N LEU A 30 -6.60 -20.68 7.72
CA LEU A 30 -7.36 -19.62 7.06
C LEU A 30 -7.21 -18.29 7.80
N LYS A 31 -7.37 -18.28 9.13
CA LYS A 31 -7.16 -17.07 9.96
C LYS A 31 -5.72 -16.54 9.86
N LYS A 32 -4.72 -17.43 9.85
CA LYS A 32 -3.31 -17.04 9.66
C LYS A 32 -3.06 -16.43 8.29
N MET A 33 -3.60 -17.03 7.23
CA MET A 33 -3.49 -16.55 5.85
C MET A 33 -4.15 -15.18 5.69
N ALA A 34 -5.36 -15.00 6.24
CA ALA A 34 -6.08 -13.74 6.24
C ALA A 34 -5.26 -12.64 6.93
N LYS A 35 -4.72 -12.93 8.13
CA LYS A 35 -3.86 -12.00 8.87
C LYS A 35 -2.60 -11.61 8.08
N GLU A 36 -1.91 -12.56 7.46
CA GLU A 36 -0.72 -12.28 6.64
C GLU A 36 -1.03 -11.40 5.41
N ASN A 37 -2.28 -11.41 4.94
CA ASN A 37 -2.73 -10.61 3.80
C ASN A 37 -3.50 -9.34 4.21
N GLY A 38 -3.55 -9.01 5.52
CA GLY A 38 -4.22 -7.82 6.03
C GLY A 38 -5.74 -7.86 5.91
N ILE A 39 -6.34 -9.04 5.79
CA ILE A 39 -7.79 -9.20 5.78
C ILE A 39 -8.29 -9.10 7.23
N MET A 40 -9.26 -8.22 7.45
CA MET A 40 -9.80 -8.01 8.80
C MET A 40 -10.52 -9.25 9.33
N GLN A 41 -10.42 -9.45 10.63
CA GLN A 41 -11.01 -10.59 11.34
C GLN A 41 -12.53 -10.70 11.13
N GLU A 42 -13.23 -9.58 10.99
CA GLU A 42 -14.67 -9.54 10.71
C GLU A 42 -15.02 -10.23 9.38
N PHE A 43 -14.26 -9.96 8.30
CA PHE A 43 -14.47 -10.63 7.01
C PHE A 43 -14.20 -12.14 7.11
N VAL A 44 -13.20 -12.54 7.90
CA VAL A 44 -12.93 -13.97 8.15
C VAL A 44 -14.11 -14.63 8.84
N GLU A 45 -14.69 -13.99 9.86
CA GLU A 45 -15.82 -14.53 10.60
C GLU A 45 -17.08 -14.64 9.73
N MET A 46 -17.41 -13.59 8.98
CA MET A 46 -18.51 -13.60 8.01
C MET A 46 -18.35 -14.71 6.97
N TYR A 47 -17.13 -14.90 6.45
CA TYR A 47 -16.85 -15.95 5.47
C TYR A 47 -17.01 -17.35 6.08
N LEU A 48 -16.47 -17.59 7.28
CA LEU A 48 -16.60 -18.87 7.99
C LEU A 48 -18.05 -19.21 8.38
N GLN A 49 -18.89 -18.20 8.62
CA GLN A 49 -20.33 -18.35 8.91
C GLN A 49 -21.17 -18.52 7.64
N GLY A 50 -20.61 -18.25 6.46
CA GLY A 50 -21.32 -18.29 5.19
C GLY A 50 -22.12 -17.02 4.87
N ASP A 51 -21.88 -15.93 5.59
CA ASP A 51 -22.55 -14.63 5.39
C ASP A 51 -22.05 -13.91 4.13
N ILE A 52 -20.79 -14.17 3.74
CA ILE A 52 -20.20 -13.68 2.49
C ILE A 52 -19.65 -14.84 1.65
N PRO A 53 -19.79 -14.78 0.31
CA PRO A 53 -19.41 -15.89 -0.56
C PRO A 53 -17.90 -15.96 -0.84
N VAL A 54 -17.16 -14.87 -0.58
CA VAL A 54 -15.71 -14.77 -0.81
C VAL A 54 -15.09 -13.99 0.34
N LEU A 55 -13.85 -14.33 0.70
CA LEU A 55 -13.15 -13.73 1.84
C LEU A 55 -12.78 -12.26 1.59
N CYS A 56 -12.40 -11.91 0.37
CA CYS A 56 -12.04 -10.55 0.00
C CYS A 56 -12.34 -10.21 -1.46
N ASP A 57 -12.44 -8.91 -1.73
CA ASP A 57 -12.57 -8.32 -3.07
C ASP A 57 -11.25 -7.64 -3.49
N PRO A 58 -11.15 -7.07 -4.70
CA PRO A 58 -9.93 -6.40 -5.14
C PRO A 58 -9.50 -5.24 -4.24
N LEU A 59 -10.45 -4.46 -3.71
CA LEU A 59 -10.17 -3.28 -2.91
C LEU A 59 -9.65 -3.68 -1.52
N THR A 60 -10.38 -4.53 -0.81
CA THR A 60 -10.02 -5.01 0.53
C THR A 60 -8.70 -5.77 0.52
N ALA A 61 -8.42 -6.59 -0.50
CA ALA A 61 -7.12 -7.25 -0.65
C ALA A 61 -5.96 -6.27 -0.89
N ALA A 62 -6.20 -5.18 -1.63
CA ALA A 62 -5.22 -4.14 -1.87
C ALA A 62 -4.95 -3.31 -0.60
N LEU A 63 -6.01 -2.88 0.09
CA LEU A 63 -5.90 -2.13 1.34
C LEU A 63 -5.22 -2.96 2.43
N GLY A 64 -5.58 -4.23 2.56
CA GLY A 64 -4.91 -5.16 3.48
C GLY A 64 -3.42 -5.31 3.18
N LYS A 65 -3.02 -5.39 1.90
CA LYS A 65 -1.59 -5.36 1.51
C LYS A 65 -0.92 -4.08 2.01
N ILE A 66 -1.53 -2.94 1.73
CA ILE A 66 -0.99 -1.62 2.07
C ILE A 66 -0.83 -1.50 3.60
N ASP A 67 -1.80 -1.99 4.38
CA ASP A 67 -1.75 -1.99 5.84
C ASP A 67 -0.57 -2.79 6.37
N VAL A 68 -0.43 -4.04 5.94
CA VAL A 68 0.69 -4.90 6.39
C VAL A 68 2.03 -4.30 5.98
N GLU A 69 2.13 -3.72 4.78
CA GLU A 69 3.36 -3.07 4.30
C GLU A 69 3.66 -1.77 5.05
N ALA A 70 2.64 -1.00 5.42
CA ALA A 70 2.79 0.22 6.19
C ALA A 70 3.19 -0.07 7.64
N GLU A 71 2.65 -1.11 8.27
CA GLU A 71 3.03 -1.55 9.62
C GLU A 71 4.52 -1.93 9.70
N GLU A 72 5.04 -2.59 8.66
CA GLU A 72 6.46 -2.92 8.56
C GLU A 72 7.31 -1.67 8.29
N LEU A 73 6.90 -0.84 7.33
CA LEU A 73 7.69 0.31 6.87
C LEU A 73 7.71 1.47 7.87
N LYS A 74 6.66 1.63 8.68
CA LYS A 74 6.47 2.72 9.65
C LYS A 74 6.70 4.10 9.02
N PRO A 75 5.92 4.45 7.97
CA PRO A 75 6.01 5.76 7.33
C PRO A 75 5.76 6.87 8.35
N LYS A 76 6.32 8.05 8.08
CA LYS A 76 6.15 9.25 8.92
C LYS A 76 5.91 10.47 8.05
N GLU A 77 5.11 11.40 8.55
CA GLU A 77 4.90 12.72 7.94
C GLU A 77 4.43 12.55 6.49
N ILE A 78 5.12 13.16 5.53
CA ILE A 78 4.78 13.09 4.11
C ILE A 78 4.68 11.66 3.54
N MET A 79 5.38 10.68 4.13
CA MET A 79 5.23 9.29 3.68
C MET A 79 3.87 8.69 4.09
N GLU A 80 3.27 9.14 5.20
CA GLU A 80 1.91 8.74 5.60
C GLU A 80 0.90 9.32 4.61
N ASP A 81 1.05 10.60 4.24
CA ASP A 81 0.20 11.21 3.21
C ASP A 81 0.26 10.45 1.87
N TRP A 82 1.44 9.97 1.47
CA TRP A 82 1.59 9.16 0.26
C TRP A 82 0.89 7.80 0.34
N VAL A 83 0.86 7.18 1.53
CA VAL A 83 0.06 5.96 1.78
C VAL A 83 -1.42 6.27 1.60
N GLU A 84 -1.90 7.37 2.18
CA GLU A 84 -3.31 7.77 2.06
C GLU A 84 -3.69 8.13 0.61
N TYR A 85 -2.78 8.72 -0.15
CA TYR A 85 -3.00 8.95 -1.58
C TYR A 85 -3.17 7.62 -2.32
N LEU A 86 -2.34 6.62 -2.04
CA LEU A 86 -2.47 5.29 -2.65
C LEU A 86 -3.81 4.64 -2.28
N ARG A 87 -4.23 4.70 -1.01
CA ARG A 87 -5.53 4.16 -0.56
C ARG A 87 -6.69 4.81 -1.30
N GLY A 88 -6.72 6.14 -1.32
CA GLY A 88 -7.76 6.89 -2.03
C GLY A 88 -7.79 6.54 -3.52
N GLN A 89 -6.63 6.40 -4.16
CA GLN A 89 -6.58 6.00 -5.56
C GLN A 89 -7.06 4.55 -5.79
N CYS A 90 -6.89 3.63 -4.84
CA CYS A 90 -7.46 2.28 -4.94
C CYS A 90 -8.99 2.31 -4.85
N MET A 91 -9.55 3.16 -3.98
CA MET A 91 -11.01 3.35 -3.86
C MET A 91 -11.63 3.95 -5.13
N GLU A 92 -10.88 4.83 -5.82
CA GLU A 92 -11.32 5.49 -7.05
C GLU A 92 -11.07 4.64 -8.32
N ASN A 93 -10.18 3.65 -8.27
CA ASN A 93 -9.73 2.90 -9.44
C ASN A 93 -9.46 1.42 -9.12
N GLU A 94 -10.43 0.57 -9.43
CA GLU A 94 -10.34 -0.88 -9.23
C GLU A 94 -9.15 -1.53 -9.95
N ILE A 95 -8.78 -1.05 -11.15
CA ILE A 95 -7.61 -1.55 -11.89
C ILE A 95 -6.33 -1.30 -11.09
N LEU A 96 -6.22 -0.14 -10.43
CA LEU A 96 -5.10 0.16 -9.56
C LEU A 96 -5.10 -0.78 -8.33
N ALA A 97 -6.24 -1.01 -7.70
CA ALA A 97 -6.35 -1.96 -6.58
C ALA A 97 -5.84 -3.36 -6.97
N HIS A 98 -6.22 -3.86 -8.16
CA HIS A 98 -5.65 -5.09 -8.70
C HIS A 98 -4.12 -5.03 -8.87
N GLN A 99 -3.58 -3.92 -9.37
CA GLN A 99 -2.13 -3.78 -9.54
C GLN A 99 -1.37 -3.74 -8.22
N VAL A 100 -1.94 -3.12 -7.18
CA VAL A 100 -1.33 -3.07 -5.85
C VAL A 100 -1.10 -4.47 -5.31
N ARG A 101 -2.07 -5.37 -5.50
CA ARG A 101 -1.97 -6.74 -5.00
C ARG A 101 -0.93 -7.60 -5.74
N LYS A 102 -0.56 -7.25 -6.98
CA LYS A 102 0.39 -8.05 -7.78
C LYS A 102 1.71 -8.29 -7.07
N LYS A 103 2.26 -9.48 -7.31
CA LYS A 103 3.56 -9.89 -6.79
C LYS A 103 4.66 -8.96 -7.28
N GLY A 104 5.57 -8.59 -6.37
CA GLY A 104 6.68 -7.68 -6.67
C GLY A 104 6.30 -6.19 -6.75
N LYS A 105 5.02 -5.82 -6.62
CA LYS A 105 4.60 -4.44 -6.37
C LYS A 105 4.49 -4.23 -4.87
N SER A 106 5.24 -3.27 -4.34
CA SER A 106 5.24 -2.94 -2.90
C SER A 106 5.15 -1.44 -2.64
N LEU A 107 4.60 -1.08 -1.48
CA LEU A 107 4.56 0.28 -0.94
C LEU A 107 5.97 0.85 -0.78
N LYS A 108 6.93 0.04 -0.29
CA LYS A 108 8.34 0.42 -0.22
C LYS A 108 8.89 0.85 -1.58
N GLY A 109 8.61 0.09 -2.63
CA GLY A 109 9.03 0.44 -4.00
C GLY A 109 8.30 1.68 -4.55
N CYS A 110 7.02 1.84 -4.20
CA CYS A 110 6.23 3.03 -4.54
C CYS A 110 6.83 4.29 -3.92
N ILE A 111 7.13 4.25 -2.62
CA ILE A 111 7.78 5.34 -1.90
C ILE A 111 9.19 5.59 -2.46
N ALA A 112 9.94 4.56 -2.84
CA ALA A 112 11.23 4.73 -3.50
C ALA A 112 11.09 5.48 -4.85
N ALA A 113 10.04 5.22 -5.63
CA ALA A 113 9.76 5.95 -6.87
C ALA A 113 9.43 7.44 -6.60
N LEU A 114 8.64 7.71 -5.56
CA LEU A 114 8.37 9.07 -5.09
C LEU A 114 9.66 9.78 -4.66
N LEU A 115 10.48 9.14 -3.82
CA LEU A 115 11.76 9.69 -3.38
C LEU A 115 12.72 9.96 -4.54
N LYS A 116 12.80 9.05 -5.52
CA LYS A 116 13.62 9.25 -6.72
C LYS A 116 13.20 10.50 -7.49
N TRP A 117 11.90 10.71 -7.68
CA TRP A 117 11.40 11.94 -8.30
C TRP A 117 11.72 13.16 -7.44
N SER A 118 11.48 13.08 -6.13
CA SER A 118 11.69 14.19 -5.19
C SER A 118 13.13 14.69 -5.22
N PHE A 119 14.11 13.79 -5.16
CA PHE A 119 15.53 14.16 -5.22
C PHE A 119 15.92 14.78 -6.56
N ALA A 120 15.39 14.27 -7.67
CA ALA A 120 15.70 14.79 -9.00
C ALA A 120 15.07 16.17 -9.28
N ASN A 121 14.02 16.56 -8.54
CA ASN A 121 13.24 17.78 -8.78
C ASN A 121 13.33 18.78 -7.62
N GLN A 122 14.41 18.72 -6.85
CA GLN A 122 14.65 19.62 -5.73
C GLN A 122 14.76 21.09 -6.19
N ILE A 123 14.04 21.96 -5.48
CA ILE A 123 14.13 23.41 -5.64
C ILE A 123 14.88 24.02 -4.46
N THR A 124 15.73 25.02 -4.73
CA THR A 124 16.40 25.78 -3.68
C THR A 124 15.42 26.71 -3.00
N VAL A 125 15.40 26.72 -1.67
CA VAL A 125 14.58 27.63 -0.87
C VAL A 125 15.16 29.04 -0.94
N GLY A 126 14.29 30.04 -1.10
CA GLY A 126 14.68 31.46 -1.16
C GLY A 126 15.46 31.92 0.07
N GLN A 127 16.47 32.76 -0.12
CA GLN A 127 17.35 33.22 0.96
C GLN A 127 16.62 34.06 2.01
N ASP A 128 15.58 34.79 1.59
CA ASP A 128 14.65 35.51 2.44
C ASP A 128 13.88 34.56 3.37
N ILE A 129 13.34 33.46 2.84
CA ILE A 129 12.68 32.42 3.65
C ILE A 129 13.67 31.79 4.65
N LEU A 130 14.91 31.53 4.24
CA LEU A 130 15.94 30.99 5.15
C LEU A 130 16.28 31.94 6.28
N LYS A 131 16.35 33.24 5.98
CA LYS A 131 16.59 34.30 6.98
C LYS A 131 15.46 34.36 8.01
N GLU A 132 14.21 34.38 7.56
CA GLU A 132 13.03 34.37 8.44
C GLU A 132 12.96 33.09 9.29
N ALA A 133 13.32 31.94 8.73
CA ALA A 133 13.39 30.67 9.45
C ALA A 133 14.59 30.55 10.40
N GLY A 134 15.51 31.52 10.42
CA GLY A 134 16.74 31.46 11.23
C GLY A 134 17.74 30.38 10.79
N VAL A 135 17.61 29.86 9.57
CA VAL A 135 18.45 28.78 9.05
C VAL A 135 19.78 29.35 8.56
N LYS A 136 20.89 28.87 9.15
CA LYS A 136 22.25 29.30 8.81
C LYS A 136 22.95 28.43 7.75
N ALA A 137 22.28 27.41 7.23
CA ALA A 137 22.84 26.52 6.22
C ALA A 137 23.01 27.24 4.88
N GLY A 138 24.13 26.98 4.19
CA GLY A 138 24.44 27.64 2.91
C GLY A 138 23.52 27.27 1.74
N ARG A 139 22.79 26.15 1.86
CA ARG A 139 21.78 25.72 0.87
C ARG A 139 20.77 24.79 1.54
N VAL A 140 19.49 25.08 1.34
CA VAL A 140 18.37 24.19 1.66
C VAL A 140 17.58 23.94 0.39
N THR A 141 17.20 22.69 0.16
CA THR A 141 16.40 22.29 -0.99
C THR A 141 15.20 21.48 -0.56
N LEU A 142 14.05 21.69 -1.22
CA LEU A 142 12.84 20.91 -1.01
C LEU A 142 12.47 20.21 -2.31
N GLY A 143 12.16 18.92 -2.23
CA GLY A 143 11.79 18.09 -3.38
C GLY A 143 10.41 17.46 -3.26
N ILE A 144 9.59 17.88 -2.30
CA ILE A 144 8.31 17.22 -2.03
C ILE A 144 7.35 17.45 -3.21
N PRO A 145 6.85 16.40 -3.89
CA PRO A 145 5.85 16.56 -4.94
C PRO A 145 4.55 17.11 -4.36
N GLY A 146 3.92 18.03 -5.08
CA GLY A 146 2.51 18.34 -4.82
C GLY A 146 1.62 17.12 -5.03
N MET A 147 0.44 17.11 -4.39
CA MET A 147 -0.49 15.96 -4.37
C MET A 147 -0.76 15.35 -5.75
N ALA A 148 -1.09 16.17 -6.76
CA ALA A 148 -1.37 15.68 -8.12
C ALA A 148 -0.17 14.96 -8.75
N ARG A 149 1.05 15.45 -8.49
CA ARG A 149 2.28 14.81 -8.96
C ARG A 149 2.54 13.50 -8.22
N ALA A 150 2.34 13.48 -6.90
CA ALA A 150 2.50 12.27 -6.08
C ALA A 150 1.53 11.17 -6.54
N LYS A 151 0.24 11.49 -6.67
CA LYS A 151 -0.79 10.58 -7.20
C LYS A 151 -0.42 10.01 -8.58
N LYS A 152 0.12 10.84 -9.48
CA LYS A 152 0.58 10.37 -10.80
C LYS A 152 1.74 9.37 -10.68
N ILE A 153 2.75 9.65 -9.85
CA ILE A 153 3.90 8.76 -9.65
C ILE A 153 3.45 7.42 -9.06
N ILE A 154 2.55 7.46 -8.07
CA ILE A 154 1.97 6.26 -7.45
C ILE A 154 1.28 5.40 -8.51
N THR A 155 0.40 6.00 -9.32
CA THR A 155 -0.28 5.28 -10.41
C THR A 155 0.72 4.70 -11.42
N ASP A 156 1.68 5.50 -11.89
CA ASP A 156 2.67 5.06 -12.87
C ASP A 156 3.48 3.86 -12.34
N TYR A 157 3.92 3.90 -11.07
CA TYR A 157 4.65 2.80 -10.44
C TYR A 157 3.84 1.49 -10.45
N TYR A 158 2.59 1.50 -9.98
CA TYR A 158 1.78 0.28 -9.91
C TYR A 158 1.34 -0.19 -11.30
N MET A 159 1.09 0.73 -12.23
CA MET A 159 0.72 0.42 -13.61
C MET A 159 1.92 0.02 -14.50
N GLY A 160 3.15 0.17 -14.02
CA GLY A 160 4.36 -0.20 -14.77
C GLY A 160 4.73 0.76 -15.90
N LYS A 161 4.52 2.07 -15.67
CA LYS A 161 4.84 3.15 -16.61
C LYS A 161 6.13 3.89 -16.23
#